data_AF-A0A924Y8U7-F1
#
_entry.id   AF-A0A924Y8U7-F1
#
_cell.length_a   1.000
_cell.length_b   1.000
_cell.length_c   1.000
_cell.angle_alpha   90.00
_cell.angle_beta   90.00
_cell.angle_gamma   90.00
#
_symmetry.space_group_name_H-M   'P 1'
#
loop_
_entity.id
_entity.type
_entity.pdbx_description
1 polymer ?
#
loop_
_entity_poly.entity_id
_entity_poly.type
_entity_poly.pdbx_seq_one_letter_code
_entity_poly.pdbx_strand_id
1 'polypeptide(L)' 'NDEAVVRLNELRALYEPYVDFLSKRLIQPLPDWLPNDDLADNWQTSAWDKSDHFFESRPRRRQPINK' A
#
# COMPACT_ATOMS: atom_id res chain seq x y z
N ASN A 1 8.90 12.84 16.04
CA ASN A 1 8.88 14.08 15.23
C ASN A 1 7.45 14.61 15.32
N ASP A 2 7.17 15.36 16.37
CA ASP A 2 5.78 15.65 16.79
C ASP A 2 5.10 16.62 15.83
N GLU A 3 5.88 17.53 15.23
CA GLU A 3 5.44 18.41 14.16
C GLU A 3 4.94 17.64 12.92
N ALA A 4 5.63 16.57 12.53
CA ALA A 4 5.22 15.75 11.39
C ALA A 4 3.87 15.05 11.64
N VAL A 5 3.62 14.61 12.88
CA VAL A 5 2.34 14.00 13.27
C VAL A 5 1.21 15.03 13.26
N VAL A 6 1.47 16.23 13.78
CA VAL A 6 0.51 17.35 13.72
C VAL A 6 0.16 17.67 12.26
N ARG A 7 1.17 17.82 11.41
CA ARG A 7 0.96 18.13 9.99
C ARG A 7 0.18 17.03 9.27
N LEU A 8 0.45 15.76 9.59
CA LEU A 8 -0.30 14.63 9.05
C LEU A 8 -1.78 14.71 9.45
N ASN A 9 -2.08 15.01 10.71
CA ASN A 9 -3.47 15.11 11.20
C ASN A 9 -4.23 16.25 10.52
N GLU A 10 -3.60 17.39 10.29
CA GLU A 10 -4.20 18.50 9.53
C GLU A 10 -4.59 18.08 8.11
N LEU A 11 -3.70 17.36 7.41
CA LEU A 11 -3.97 16.87 6.07
C LEU A 11 -5.11 15.83 6.07
N ARG A 12 -5.12 14.90 7.03
CA ARG A 12 -6.20 13.91 7.16
C ARG A 12 -7.56 14.57 7.36
N ALA A 13 -7.63 15.57 8.24
CA ALA A 13 -8.86 16.32 8.48
C ALA A 13 -9.38 17.03 7.23
N LEU A 14 -8.48 17.52 6.36
CA LEU A 14 -8.86 18.17 5.10
C LEU A 14 -9.30 17.16 4.04
N TYR A 15 -8.65 16.00 3.94
CA TYR A 15 -8.80 15.13 2.76
C TYR A 15 -9.64 13.87 2.97
N GLU A 16 -9.62 13.24 4.15
CA GLU A 16 -10.35 11.99 4.39
C GLU A 16 -11.87 12.07 4.11
N PRO A 17 -12.58 13.17 4.41
CA PRO A 17 -14.01 13.25 4.12
C PRO A 17 -14.35 13.12 2.64
N TYR A 18 -13.49 13.63 1.75
CA TYR A 18 -13.69 13.52 0.30
C TYR A 18 -13.50 12.09 -0.18
N VAL A 19 -12.50 11.39 0.35
CA VAL A 19 -12.20 10.00 0.00
C VAL A 19 -13.35 9.08 0.45
N ASP A 20 -13.87 9.27 1.66
CA ASP A 20 -15.04 8.54 2.17
C ASP A 20 -16.29 8.79 1.30
N PHE A 21 -16.60 10.05 0.98
CA PHE A 21 -17.73 10.39 0.13
C PHE A 21 -17.63 9.76 -1.28
N LEU A 22 -16.44 9.84 -1.90
CA LEU A 22 -16.21 9.28 -3.22
C LEU A 22 -16.35 7.76 -3.22
N SER A 23 -15.86 7.07 -2.19
CA SER A 23 -16.00 5.62 -2.05
C SER A 23 -17.48 5.19 -2.10
N LYS A 24 -18.34 5.90 -1.37
CA LYS A 24 -19.78 5.66 -1.30
C LYS A 24 -20.47 5.98 -2.62
N ARG A 25 -20.12 7.12 -3.23
CA ARG A 25 -20.70 7.57 -4.51
C ARG A 25 -20.36 6.61 -5.66
N LEU A 26 -19.16 6.04 -5.66
CA LEU A 26 -18.69 5.15 -6.71
C LEU A 26 -18.99 3.67 -6.43
N ILE A 27 -19.52 3.33 -5.24
CA ILE A 27 -19.73 1.95 -4.81
C ILE A 27 -18.40 1.16 -4.91
N GLN A 28 -17.32 1.80 -4.46
CA GLN A 28 -15.97 1.23 -4.45
C GLN A 28 -15.44 1.28 -3.01
N PRO A 29 -15.21 0.12 -2.36
CA PRO A 29 -14.65 0.12 -1.01
C PRO A 29 -13.24 0.71 -1.02
N LEU A 30 -12.89 1.43 0.04
CA LEU A 30 -11.53 1.92 0.22
C LEU A 30 -10.59 0.73 0.51
N PRO A 31 -9.46 0.61 -0.20
CA PRO A 31 -8.44 -0.35 0.17
C PRO A 31 -7.78 0.06 1.50
N ASP A 32 -7.15 -0.90 2.16
CA ASP A 32 -6.32 -0.62 3.32
C ASP A 32 -5.18 0.35 2.95
N TRP A 33 -4.83 1.23 3.89
CA TRP A 33 -3.83 2.29 3.66
C TRP A 33 -2.40 1.75 3.57
N LEU A 34 -2.15 0.61 4.21
CA LEU A 34 -0.86 -0.08 4.17
C LEU A 34 -1.00 -1.31 3.27
N PRO A 35 -0.02 -1.56 2.39
CA PRO A 35 -0.01 -2.79 1.61
C PRO A 35 0.13 -3.99 2.55
N ASN A 36 -0.39 -5.13 2.12
CA ASN A 36 -0.06 -6.41 2.76
C ASN A 36 1.46 -6.62 2.70
N ASP A 37 2.06 -7.17 3.76
CA ASP A 37 3.51 -7.34 3.90
C ASP A 37 4.18 -8.08 2.72
N ASP A 38 3.40 -8.88 1.99
CA ASP A 38 3.85 -9.68 0.84
C ASP A 38 3.68 -8.98 -0.52
N LEU A 39 3.10 -7.77 -0.57
CA LEU A 39 2.84 -7.06 -1.82
C LEU A 39 4.08 -6.27 -2.25
N ALA A 40 4.57 -6.55 -3.45
CA ALA A 40 5.60 -5.73 -4.06
C ALA A 40 5.06 -4.30 -4.27
N ASP A 41 5.87 -3.30 -3.97
CA ASP A 41 5.46 -1.92 -4.18
C ASP A 41 5.22 -1.67 -5.67
N ASN A 42 4.24 -0.82 -6.01
CA ASN A 42 3.91 -0.53 -7.42
C ASN A 42 5.10 -0.03 -8.24
N TRP A 43 6.11 0.59 -7.60
CA TRP A 43 7.35 1.02 -8.26
C TRP A 43 8.28 -0.16 -8.60
N GLN A 44 8.25 -1.25 -7.84
CA GLN A 44 9.01 -2.49 -8.11
C GLN A 44 8.41 -3.31 -9.26
N THR A 45 7.13 -3.10 -9.57
CA THR A 45 6.40 -3.83 -10.62
C THR A 45 6.11 -2.98 -11.85
N SER A 46 6.54 -1.71 -11.88
CA SER A 46 6.28 -0.83 -13.01
C SER A 46 7.09 -1.25 -14.24
N ALA A 47 6.50 -1.16 -15.44
CA ALA A 47 7.12 -1.57 -16.72
C ALA A 47 8.41 -0.80 -17.09
N TRP A 48 8.79 0.18 -16.27
CA TRP A 48 9.99 0.98 -16.41
C TRP A 48 11.23 0.31 -15.83
N ASP A 49 11.06 -0.71 -14.98
CA ASP A 49 12.16 -1.45 -14.37
C ASP A 49 12.16 -2.90 -14.88
N LYS A 50 12.88 -3.15 -16.00
CA LYS A 50 13.05 -4.48 -16.61
C LYS A 50 14.12 -5.30 -15.91
N SER A 51 14.27 -5.14 -14.61
CA SER A 51 15.48 -5.52 -13.94
C SER A 51 15.24 -6.79 -13.12
N ASP A 52 15.62 -7.90 -13.75
CA ASP A 52 15.65 -9.28 -13.20
C ASP A 52 16.35 -9.40 -11.82
N HIS A 53 16.96 -8.33 -11.31
CA HIS A 53 17.69 -8.28 -10.04
C HIS A 53 16.82 -8.24 -8.76
N PHE A 54 15.54 -7.84 -8.83
CA PHE A 54 14.67 -7.81 -7.63
C PHE A 54 14.28 -9.22 -7.14
N PHE A 55 14.24 -10.20 -8.05
CA PHE A 55 13.71 -11.54 -7.78
C PHE A 55 14.71 -12.49 -7.10
N GLU A 56 16.00 -12.14 -7.02
CA GLU A 56 17.03 -13.02 -6.44
C GLU A 56 17.15 -12.93 -4.91
N SER A 57 16.55 -11.93 -4.25
CA SER A 57 16.90 -11.62 -2.84
C SER A 57 15.86 -11.97 -1.78
N ARG A 58 14.70 -12.56 -2.11
CA ARG A 58 13.74 -13.02 -1.09
C ARG A 58 13.69 -14.56 -1.06
N PRO A 59 14.18 -15.23 0.00
CA PRO A 59 13.95 -16.66 0.13
C PRO A 59 12.44 -16.87 0.26
N ARG A 60 11.83 -17.53 -0.73
CA ARG A 60 10.44 -18.01 -0.65
C ARG A 60 10.31 -18.84 0.62
N ARG A 61 9.73 -18.26 1.67
CA ARG A 61 9.39 -18.98 2.90
C ARG A 61 8.29 -19.97 2.51
N ARG A 62 8.69 -21.21 2.21
CA ARG A 62 7.78 -22.32 1.96
C ARG A 62 6.90 -22.48 3.19
N GLN A 63 5.62 -22.13 3.09
CA GLN A 63 4.66 -22.61 4.09
C GLN A 63 4.54 -24.12 3.91
N PRO A 64 4.65 -24.93 4.98
CA PRO A 64 4.44 -26.37 4.86
C PRO A 64 2.98 -26.62 4.48
N ILE A 65 2.80 -27.39 3.41
CA ILE A 65 1.50 -27.95 3.04
C ILE A 65 1.12 -28.92 4.16
N ASN A 66 0.18 -28.53 5.02
CA ASN A 66 -0.47 -29.48 5.92
C ASN A 66 -1.30 -30.44 5.08
N LYS A 67 -1.02 -31.74 5.26
CA LYS A 67 -1.77 -32.86 4.70
C LYS A 67 -3.08 -33.09 5.43
#